data_AF-A0A517RM49-F1
#
_entry.id   AF-A0A517RM49-F1
#
_cell.length_a   1.000
_cell.length_b   1.000
_cell.length_c   1.000
_cell.angle_alpha   90.00
_cell.angle_beta   90.00
_cell.angle_gamma   90.00
#
_symmetry.space_group_name_H-M   'P 1'
#
loop_
_entity.id
_entity.type
_entity.pdbx_description
1 polymer ?
#
loop_
_entity_poly.entity_id
_entity_poly.type
_entity_poly.pdbx_seq_one_letter_code
_entity_poly.pdbx_strand_id
1 'polypeptide(L)' 'MKVRDQIKANCTRVIRQGWPVFMDRPVWTVGGDWHCVNSEEELEQVILYTAEAQDRKARDIH' A
#
# COMPACT_ATOMS: atom_id res chain seq x y z
N MET A 1 5.89 -1.40 12.42
CA MET A 1 7.14 -0.68 12.09
C MET A 1 6.77 0.78 11.98
N LYS A 2 7.45 1.68 12.72
CA LYS A 2 7.03 3.10 12.84
C LYS A 2 6.83 3.82 11.50
N VAL A 3 7.71 3.60 10.52
CA VAL A 3 7.62 4.24 9.19
C VAL A 3 6.36 3.81 8.44
N ARG A 4 6.06 2.51 8.36
CA ARG A 4 4.85 1.99 7.71
C ARG A 4 3.58 2.56 8.35
N ASP A 5 3.56 2.60 9.68
CA ASP A 5 2.39 3.05 10.43
C ASP A 5 2.18 4.57 10.23
N GLN A 6 3.26 5.36 10.14
CA GLN A 6 3.20 6.79 9.79
C GLN A 6 2.70 7.03 8.35
N ILE A 7 3.17 6.25 7.37
CA ILE A 7 2.71 6.34 5.98
C ILE A 7 1.20 6.04 5.91
N LYS A 8 0.76 4.94 6.53
CA LYS A 8 -0.66 4.59 6.60
C LYS A 8 -1.50 5.70 7.21
N ALA A 9 -1.07 6.27 8.34
CA ALA A 9 -1.77 7.35 9.01
C ALA A 9 -1.88 8.62 8.14
N ASN A 10 -0.78 9.03 7.48
CA ASN A 10 -0.80 10.21 6.63
C ASN A 10 -1.70 10.03 5.41
N CYS A 11 -1.62 8.88 4.74
CA CYS A 11 -2.50 8.58 3.61
C CYS A 11 -3.97 8.48 4.03
N THR A 12 -4.27 7.86 5.19
CA THR A 12 -5.64 7.82 5.74
C THR A 12 -6.20 9.22 5.94
N ARG A 13 -5.40 10.17 6.45
CA ARG A 13 -5.82 11.57 6.61
C ARG A 13 -6.21 12.19 5.27
N VAL A 14 -5.36 12.06 4.25
CA VAL A 14 -5.62 12.64 2.91
C VAL A 14 -6.84 12.01 2.25
N ILE A 15 -6.97 10.68 2.31
CA ILE A 15 -8.11 9.95 1.74
C ILE A 15 -9.42 10.40 2.38
N ARG A 16 -9.46 10.54 3.70
CA ARG A 16 -10.66 11.00 4.42
C ARG A 16 -11.03 12.45 4.13
N GLN A 17 -10.06 13.30 3.80
CA GLN A 17 -10.32 14.68 3.37
C GLN A 17 -10.99 14.74 1.99
N GLY A 18 -10.60 13.87 1.05
CA GLY A 18 -11.16 13.84 -0.30
C GLY A 18 -12.42 12.98 -0.46
N TRP A 19 -12.57 11.93 0.37
CA TRP A 19 -13.62 10.92 0.22
C TRP A 19 -14.26 10.58 1.57
N PRO A 20 -15.38 11.25 1.91
CA PRO A 20 -16.08 11.06 3.19
C PRO A 20 -16.53 9.63 3.48
N VAL A 21 -16.75 8.80 2.44
CA VAL A 21 -17.11 7.37 2.57
C VAL A 21 -16.11 6.55 3.40
N PHE A 22 -14.88 7.05 3.59
CA PHE A 22 -13.83 6.39 4.37
C PHE A 22 -13.69 6.90 5.82
N MET A 23 -14.56 7.79 6.29
CA MET A 23 -14.50 8.35 7.66
C MET A 23 -14.73 7.26 8.72
N ASP A 24 -15.80 6.48 8.57
CA ASP A 24 -16.28 5.54 9.59
C ASP A 24 -15.93 4.07 9.29
N ARG A 25 -14.99 3.85 8.37
CA ARG A 25 -14.50 2.50 8.03
C ARG A 25 -12.97 2.43 7.95
N PRO A 26 -12.39 1.24 8.12
CA PRO A 26 -10.97 1.02 7.86
C PRO A 26 -10.63 1.34 6.39
N VAL A 27 -9.55 2.11 6.19
CA VAL A 27 -8.97 2.37 4.86
C VAL A 27 -8.02 1.24 4.45
N TRP A 28 -7.32 0.67 5.41
CA TRP A 28 -6.32 -0.38 5.20
C TRP A 28 -6.72 -1.65 5.94
N THR A 29 -6.29 -2.80 5.43
CA THR A 29 -6.26 -4.04 6.22
C THR A 29 -5.26 -3.91 7.37
N VAL A 30 -5.52 -4.67 8.45
CA VAL A 30 -4.59 -4.80 9.58
C VAL A 30 -3.33 -5.50 9.09
N GLY A 31 -2.15 -5.02 9.51
CA GLY A 31 -0.86 -5.56 9.06
C GLY A 31 -0.30 -4.87 7.82
N GLY A 32 0.43 -5.60 6.99
CA GLY A 32 1.12 -5.11 5.81
C GLY A 32 2.56 -5.57 5.83
N ASP A 33 2.90 -6.38 4.82
CA ASP A 33 4.23 -6.92 4.64
C ASP A 33 5.18 -5.85 4.12
N TRP A 34 6.41 -5.91 4.58
CA TRP A 34 7.48 -5.06 4.12
C TRP A 34 8.75 -5.91 4.13
N HIS A 35 9.61 -5.67 3.15
CA HIS A 35 10.93 -6.28 3.09
C HIS A 35 11.95 -5.19 2.78
N CYS A 36 13.10 -5.27 3.42
CA CYS A 36 14.19 -4.34 3.17
C CYS A 36 15.00 -4.88 2.00
N VAL A 37 15.03 -4.12 0.91
CA VAL A 37 15.77 -4.43 -0.30
C VAL A 37 17.08 -3.66 -0.24
N ASN A 38 18.20 -4.36 -0.26
CA ASN A 38 19.53 -3.75 -0.05
C ASN A 38 20.48 -3.93 -1.23
N SER A 39 19.99 -4.49 -2.35
CA SER A 39 20.74 -4.59 -3.61
C SER A 39 19.93 -4.05 -4.79
N GLU A 40 20.62 -3.67 -5.88
CA GLU A 40 19.98 -3.21 -7.11
C GLU A 40 19.20 -4.32 -7.82
N GLU A 41 19.68 -5.56 -7.76
CA GLU A 41 19.00 -6.73 -8.34
C GLU A 41 17.67 -7.03 -7.63
N GLU A 42 17.67 -7.00 -6.29
CA GLU A 42 16.45 -7.13 -5.51
C GLU A 42 15.46 -5.99 -5.80
N LEU A 43 15.97 -4.77 -6.04
CA LEU A 43 15.14 -3.61 -6.37
C LEU A 43 14.43 -3.80 -7.71
N GLU A 44 15.14 -4.25 -8.73
CA GLU A 44 14.57 -4.56 -10.04
C GLU A 44 13.45 -5.61 -9.93
N GLN A 45 13.70 -6.69 -9.19
CA GLN A 45 12.69 -7.74 -8.97
C GLN A 45 11.45 -7.22 -8.24
N VAL A 46 11.61 -6.36 -7.23
CA VAL A 46 10.48 -5.74 -6.52
C VAL A 46 9.69 -4.80 -7.42
N ILE A 47 10.35 -4.05 -8.31
CA ILE A 47 9.66 -3.18 -9.27
C ILE A 47 8.81 -4.02 -10.23
N LEU A 48 9.38 -5.08 -10.80
CA LEU A 48 8.65 -6.00 -11.69
C LEU A 48 7.46 -6.65 -10.98
N TYR A 49 7.68 -7.22 -9.79
CA TYR A 49 6.60 -7.80 -8.99
C TYR A 49 5.51 -6.79 -8.67
N THR A 50 5.87 -5.57 -8.25
CA THR A 50 4.88 -4.55 -7.87
C THR A 50 4.05 -4.12 -9.07
N ALA A 51 4.67 -3.92 -10.23
CA ALA A 51 3.97 -3.58 -11.47
C ALA A 51 2.95 -4.68 -11.86
N GLU A 52 3.35 -5.95 -11.81
CA GLU A 52 2.46 -7.08 -12.14
C GLU A 52 1.39 -7.35 -11.08
N ALA A 53 1.74 -7.22 -9.80
CA ALA A 53 0.83 -7.50 -8.68
C ALA A 53 -0.24 -6.41 -8.54
N GLN A 54 0.11 -5.13 -8.74
CA GLN A 54 -0.87 -4.05 -8.71
C GLN A 54 -1.85 -4.14 -9.88
N ASP A 55 -1.38 -4.56 -11.07
CA ASP A 55 -2.24 -4.77 -12.24
C ASP A 55 -3.20 -5.95 -12.06
N ARG A 56 -2.79 -7.02 -11.36
CA ARG A 56 -3.68 -8.13 -11.00
C ARG A 56 -4.80 -7.73 -10.03
N LYS A 57 -4.51 -6.87 -9.05
CA LYS A 57 -5.50 -6.45 -8.04
C LYS A 57 -6.65 -5.60 -8.63
N ALA A 58 -6.41 -4.90 -9.73
CA ALA A 58 -7.45 -4.21 -10.49
C ALA A 58 -8.41 -5.18 -11.22
N ARG A 59 -7.99 -6.43 -11.46
CA ARG A 59 -8.78 -7.47 -12.13
C ARG A 59 -9.61 -8.35 -11.19
N ASP A 60 -9.35 -8.32 -9.89
CA ASP A 60 -10.11 -9.06 -8.86
C ASP A 60 -11.37 -8.32 -8.36
N ILE A 61 -11.70 -7.17 -8.95
CA ILE A 61 -12.96 -6.46 -8.70
C ILE A 61 -13.92 -6.80 -9.85
N HIS A 62 -14.53 -7.99 -9.79
CA HIS A 62 -15.77 -8.31 -10.50
C HIS A 62 -16.90 -8.43 -9.48
#